data_AF-A0A6C0JMA4-F1
#
_entry.id   AF-A0A6C0JMA4-F1
#
_cell.length_a   1.000
_cell.length_b   1.000
_cell.length_c   1.000
_cell.angle_alpha   90.00
_cell.angle_beta   90.00
_cell.angle_gamma   90.00
#
_symmetry.space_group_name_H-M   'P 1'
#
loop_
_entity.id
_entity.type
_entity.pdbx_description
1 polymer ?
#
loop_
_entity_poly.entity_id
_entity_poly.type
_entity_poly.pdbx_seq_one_letter_code
_entity_poly.pdbx_strand_id
1 'polypeptide(L)'
;MPSYYCVCCNFTTLLKSNYTSHLKTNKHIVNSQPKVNKSQHRVNIKSTSNQQKSTFSQHLESTFSQHQGNTESTTFHHLENPHLTQSQQKNNIESTKKQQKVNKKSTSSQHKNNIESTSSQHKNNIESTSSQHKNNIESTALFVCKYCERNFKFKQSMYRHIKYSCIKNKTEDLTELVRLLNNQLENQQNQLENQNNQLQTQSKQIEKLMGKLEINSSFNNNTINNNNITLLNYNDTDVSHLTDDDYKKCIKKVCFCVMGLIEKVHFNPDKPENMNVYISNIKNKYMMIYQNNKWNLTNKNELDRLYDDKELMIDQWIEENKDPEMEKFFNRYLDLKKDDKTMQMITDEIKLLMFNNKNLIE
;
A
#
# COMPACT_ATOMS: atom_id res chain seq x y z
N MET A 1 65.49 -55.30 50.42
CA MET A 1 64.21 -55.02 49.73
C MET A 1 63.78 -53.60 50.10
N PRO A 2 63.40 -52.73 49.15
CA PRO A 2 63.04 -51.35 49.48
C PRO A 2 61.71 -51.30 50.26
N SER A 3 61.71 -50.64 51.43
CA SER A 3 60.52 -50.36 52.24
C SER A 3 59.83 -49.08 51.77
N TYR A 4 58.51 -49.10 51.63
CA TYR A 4 57.69 -47.95 51.26
C TYR A 4 57.15 -47.26 52.52
N TYR A 5 57.40 -45.96 52.67
CA TYR A 5 57.02 -45.16 53.83
C TYR A 5 56.15 -43.95 53.43
N CYS A 6 55.08 -43.68 54.17
CA CYS A 6 54.24 -42.50 54.02
C CYS A 6 54.41 -41.57 55.22
N VAL A 7 55.01 -40.41 54.99
CA VAL A 7 55.29 -39.39 56.02
C VAL A 7 53.99 -38.82 56.62
N CYS A 8 52.98 -38.56 55.79
CA CYS A 8 51.72 -37.93 56.23
C CYS A 8 50.88 -38.80 57.18
N CYS A 9 51.10 -40.13 57.17
CA CYS A 9 50.35 -41.09 57.97
C CYS A 9 51.24 -41.98 58.85
N ASN A 10 52.55 -41.75 58.83
CA ASN A 10 53.57 -42.55 59.51
C ASN A 10 53.42 -44.07 59.27
N PHE A 11 53.15 -44.47 58.02
CA PHE A 11 52.85 -45.85 57.62
C PHE A 11 54.00 -46.47 56.81
N THR A 12 54.45 -47.68 57.15
CA THR A 12 55.54 -48.39 56.45
C THR A 12 55.10 -49.78 56.00
N THR A 13 55.48 -50.18 54.79
CA THR A 13 55.27 -51.55 54.31
C THR A 13 56.38 -51.98 53.34
N LEU A 14 56.69 -53.28 53.29
CA LEU A 14 57.65 -53.85 52.34
C LEU A 14 57.03 -54.17 50.97
N LEU A 15 55.70 -54.10 50.85
CA LEU A 15 54.95 -54.47 49.65
C LEU A 15 54.36 -53.23 48.96
N LYS A 16 54.71 -53.05 47.67
CA LYS A 16 54.25 -51.92 46.85
C LYS A 16 52.72 -51.88 46.70
N SER A 17 52.06 -53.04 46.63
CA SER A 17 50.60 -53.16 46.52
C SER A 17 49.87 -52.56 47.73
N ASN A 18 50.38 -52.82 48.94
CA ASN A 18 49.81 -52.30 50.18
C ASN A 18 50.04 -50.80 50.32
N TYR A 19 51.22 -50.31 49.90
CA TYR A 19 51.49 -48.87 49.86
C TYR A 19 50.56 -48.13 48.89
N THR A 20 50.33 -48.70 47.71
CA THR A 20 49.44 -48.11 46.70
C THR A 20 47.99 -48.08 47.20
N SER A 21 47.56 -49.10 47.95
CA SER A 21 46.23 -49.13 48.57
C SER A 21 46.11 -48.11 49.70
N HIS A 22 47.18 -47.93 50.51
CA HIS A 22 47.24 -46.94 51.58
C HIS A 22 47.01 -45.50 51.08
N LEU A 23 47.62 -45.11 49.96
CA LEU A 23 47.47 -43.77 49.37
C LEU A 23 46.01 -43.44 48.96
N LYS A 24 45.18 -44.45 48.73
CA LYS A 24 43.76 -44.30 48.36
C LYS A 24 42.81 -44.27 49.56
N THR A 25 43.33 -44.46 50.78
CA THR A 25 42.47 -44.46 51.98
C THR A 25 42.04 -43.03 52.35
N ASN A 26 40.81 -42.86 52.83
CA ASN A 26 40.31 -41.57 53.32
C ASN A 26 41.22 -40.96 54.41
N LYS A 27 41.85 -41.80 55.23
CA LYS A 27 42.80 -41.36 56.25
C LYS A 27 44.03 -40.68 55.63
N HIS A 28 44.55 -41.21 54.52
CA HIS A 28 45.64 -40.56 53.79
C HIS A 28 45.19 -39.27 53.14
N ILE A 29 44.06 -39.28 52.43
CA ILE A 29 43.54 -38.09 51.71
C ILE A 29 43.30 -36.93 52.68
N VAL A 30 42.75 -37.17 53.87
CA VAL A 30 42.52 -36.12 54.87
C VAL A 30 43.83 -35.59 55.46
N ASN A 31 44.81 -36.46 55.68
CA ASN A 31 46.10 -36.08 56.24
C ASN A 31 47.07 -35.47 55.21
N SER A 32 46.83 -35.65 53.91
CA SER A 32 47.69 -35.13 52.83
C SER A 32 47.28 -33.72 52.33
N GLN A 33 46.14 -33.18 52.78
CA GLN A 33 45.69 -31.83 52.40
C GLN A 33 46.36 -30.75 53.27
N PRO A 34 46.78 -29.60 52.70
CA PRO A 34 47.43 -28.53 53.44
C PRO A 34 46.45 -27.83 54.41
N LYS A 35 46.83 -27.73 55.70
CA LYS A 35 46.10 -26.92 56.69
C LYS A 35 46.35 -25.44 56.42
N VAL A 36 45.37 -24.74 55.84
CA VAL A 36 45.45 -23.29 55.56
C VAL A 36 45.21 -22.48 56.85
N ASN A 37 46.13 -21.58 57.19
CA ASN A 37 46.12 -20.70 58.36
C ASN A 37 45.05 -19.58 58.23
N LYS A 38 44.21 -19.41 59.26
CA LYS A 38 43.04 -18.49 59.30
C LYS A 38 43.37 -16.99 59.52
N SER A 39 44.61 -16.53 59.36
CA SER A 39 44.98 -15.12 59.62
C SER A 39 45.07 -14.23 58.37
N GLN A 40 45.15 -14.77 57.15
CA GLN A 40 45.30 -13.98 55.92
C GLN A 40 43.97 -13.60 55.24
N HIS A 41 42.85 -14.20 55.63
CA HIS A 41 41.55 -13.95 54.98
C HIS A 41 40.87 -12.62 55.39
N ARG A 42 41.30 -11.96 56.48
CA ARG A 42 40.66 -10.72 56.96
C ARG A 42 41.18 -9.44 56.29
N VAL A 43 42.42 -9.45 55.80
CA VAL A 43 43.03 -8.28 55.14
C VAL A 43 42.57 -8.19 53.67
N ASN A 44 42.42 -9.34 53.00
CA ASN A 44 42.08 -9.37 51.58
C ASN A 44 40.59 -9.09 51.26
N ILE A 45 39.68 -9.21 52.24
CA ILE A 45 38.25 -8.87 52.08
C ILE A 45 38.01 -7.35 52.22
N LYS A 46 38.83 -6.65 53.02
CA LYS A 46 38.72 -5.19 53.20
C LYS A 46 39.28 -4.41 52.00
N SER A 47 40.36 -4.88 51.40
CA SER A 47 40.96 -4.27 50.19
C SER A 47 40.07 -4.43 48.96
N THR A 48 39.46 -5.61 48.76
CA THR A 48 38.53 -5.86 47.65
C THR A 48 37.18 -5.13 47.80
N SER A 49 36.66 -4.98 49.02
CA SER A 49 35.44 -4.19 49.27
C SER A 49 35.63 -2.69 49.03
N ASN A 50 36.82 -2.14 49.36
CA ASN A 50 37.11 -0.73 49.13
C ASN A 50 37.35 -0.41 47.64
N GLN A 51 37.99 -1.32 46.89
CA GLN A 51 38.12 -1.18 45.43
C GLN A 51 36.76 -1.24 44.74
N GLN A 52 35.88 -2.18 45.12
CA GLN A 52 34.54 -2.29 44.55
C GLN A 52 33.65 -1.07 44.84
N LYS A 53 33.76 -0.47 46.03
CA LYS A 53 33.05 0.78 46.38
C LYS A 53 33.54 1.98 45.58
N SER A 54 34.85 2.09 45.38
CA SER A 54 35.45 3.16 44.56
C SER A 54 35.02 3.07 43.09
N THR A 55 35.05 1.86 42.50
CA THR A 55 34.62 1.65 41.11
C THR A 55 33.12 1.85 40.92
N PHE A 56 32.30 1.50 41.91
CA PHE A 56 30.85 1.71 41.86
C PHE A 56 30.48 3.20 41.96
N SER A 57 31.18 3.97 42.81
CA SER A 57 30.97 5.42 42.94
C SER A 57 31.35 6.17 41.66
N GLN A 58 32.48 5.80 41.03
CA GLN A 58 32.91 6.41 39.76
C GLN A 58 31.97 6.07 38.60
N HIS A 59 31.45 4.84 38.56
CA HIS A 59 30.45 4.46 37.56
C HIS A 59 29.14 5.22 37.76
N LEU A 60 28.69 5.41 39.00
CA LEU A 60 27.49 6.19 39.34
C LEU A 60 27.61 7.65 38.90
N GLU A 61 28.73 8.33 39.20
CA GLU A 61 28.98 9.70 38.76
C GLU A 61 29.03 9.83 37.23
N SER A 62 29.67 8.88 36.54
CA SER A 62 29.70 8.85 35.07
C SER A 62 28.29 8.68 34.48
N THR A 63 27.49 7.75 35.00
CA THR A 63 26.09 7.58 34.57
C THR A 63 25.24 8.80 34.89
N PHE A 64 25.47 9.48 36.01
CA PHE A 64 24.71 10.68 36.40
C PHE A 64 25.05 11.88 35.50
N SER A 65 26.33 12.12 35.20
CA SER A 65 26.73 13.17 34.25
C SER A 65 26.24 12.90 32.82
N GLN A 66 26.24 11.64 32.37
CA GLN A 66 25.64 11.29 31.07
C GLN A 66 24.13 11.51 31.06
N HIS A 67 23.44 11.19 32.16
CA HIS A 67 22.00 11.42 32.26
C HIS A 67 21.65 12.92 32.26
N GLN A 68 22.43 13.76 32.96
CA GLN A 68 22.25 15.21 32.94
C GLN A 68 22.45 15.80 31.53
N GLY A 69 23.53 15.45 30.84
CA GLY A 69 23.79 15.93 29.48
C GLY A 69 22.71 15.50 28.48
N ASN A 70 22.21 14.27 28.60
CA ASN A 70 21.11 13.80 27.76
C ASN A 70 19.80 14.54 28.07
N THR A 71 19.50 14.81 29.35
CA THR A 71 18.30 15.57 29.73
C THR A 71 18.34 17.02 29.25
N GLU A 72 19.50 17.68 29.31
CA GLU A 72 19.69 19.05 28.81
C GLU A 72 19.55 19.11 27.28
N SER A 73 20.12 18.13 26.57
CA SER A 73 19.98 18.01 25.11
C SER A 73 18.53 17.76 24.68
N THR A 74 17.80 16.84 25.33
CA THR A 74 16.37 16.65 25.04
C THR A 74 15.52 17.87 25.36
N THR A 75 15.85 18.62 26.43
CA THR A 75 15.11 19.83 26.80
C THR A 75 15.35 20.95 25.80
N PHE A 76 16.59 21.12 25.32
CA PHE A 76 16.93 22.06 24.25
C PHE A 76 16.18 21.74 22.95
N HIS A 77 16.18 20.47 22.53
CA HIS A 77 15.44 20.02 21.33
C HIS A 77 13.91 20.15 21.46
N HIS A 78 13.37 20.07 22.68
CA HIS A 78 11.93 20.23 22.92
C HIS A 78 11.48 21.71 22.88
N LEU A 79 12.39 22.65 23.17
CA LEU A 79 12.13 24.10 23.16
C LEU A 79 12.32 24.76 21.78
N GLU A 80 13.24 24.28 20.94
CA GLU A 80 13.47 24.86 19.59
C GLU A 80 12.47 24.39 18.52
N ASN A 81 12.02 23.13 18.58
CA ASN A 81 11.12 22.55 17.57
C ASN A 81 9.78 23.29 17.39
N PRO A 82 9.10 23.77 18.46
CA PRO A 82 7.88 24.56 18.33
C PRO A 82 8.10 25.92 17.65
N HIS A 83 9.29 26.51 17.81
CA HIS A 83 9.61 27.84 17.28
C HIS A 83 9.93 27.78 15.77
N LEU A 84 10.60 26.72 15.32
CA LEU A 84 10.86 26.43 13.91
C LEU A 84 9.57 26.11 13.14
N THR A 85 8.67 25.33 13.74
CA THR A 85 7.38 24.97 13.12
C THR A 85 6.41 26.15 13.02
N GLN A 86 6.38 27.06 14.01
CA GLN A 86 5.60 28.30 13.91
C GLN A 86 6.13 29.26 12.82
N SER A 87 7.46 29.35 12.68
CA SER A 87 8.08 30.19 11.63
C SER A 87 7.74 29.69 10.22
N GLN A 88 7.82 28.37 10.01
CA GLN A 88 7.45 27.75 8.73
C GLN A 88 5.95 27.90 8.40
N GLN A 89 5.06 27.75 9.38
CA GLN A 89 3.62 27.96 9.15
C GLN A 89 3.28 29.41 8.78
N LYS A 90 3.93 30.41 9.40
CA LYS A 90 3.71 31.83 9.06
C LYS A 90 4.13 32.14 7.62
N ASN A 91 5.27 31.60 7.17
CA ASN A 91 5.75 31.78 5.80
C ASN A 91 4.83 31.12 4.76
N ASN A 92 4.27 29.95 5.07
CA ASN A 92 3.29 29.27 4.19
C ASN A 92 1.94 29.99 4.11
N ILE A 93 1.48 30.61 5.20
CA ILE A 93 0.24 31.40 5.20
C ILE A 93 0.42 32.71 4.40
N GLU A 94 1.60 33.32 4.44
CA GLU A 94 1.85 34.55 3.69
C GLU A 94 2.00 34.31 2.19
N SER A 95 2.64 33.20 1.79
CA SER A 95 2.79 32.81 0.38
C SER A 95 1.43 32.47 -0.26
N THR A 96 0.57 31.73 0.43
CA THR A 96 -0.80 31.42 -0.03
C THR A 96 -1.69 32.66 -0.15
N LYS A 97 -1.58 33.63 0.77
CA LYS A 97 -2.29 34.92 0.67
C LYS A 97 -1.82 35.77 -0.52
N LYS A 98 -0.53 35.75 -0.87
CA LYS A 98 0.01 36.44 -2.05
C LYS A 98 -0.51 35.81 -3.35
N GLN A 99 -0.53 34.48 -3.45
CA GLN A 99 -1.06 33.78 -4.63
C GLN A 99 -2.57 34.02 -4.83
N GLN A 100 -3.38 34.01 -3.78
CA GLN A 100 -4.82 34.30 -3.91
C GLN A 100 -5.12 35.73 -4.38
N LYS A 101 -4.29 36.73 -4.03
CA LYS A 101 -4.43 38.11 -4.53
C LYS A 101 -4.11 38.24 -6.01
N VAL A 102 -3.12 37.50 -6.51
CA VAL A 102 -2.75 37.49 -7.94
C VAL A 102 -3.85 36.83 -8.78
N ASN A 103 -4.39 35.70 -8.33
CA ASN A 103 -5.44 34.98 -9.05
C ASN A 103 -6.75 35.79 -9.12
N LYS A 104 -7.11 36.57 -8.08
CA LYS A 104 -8.29 37.45 -8.12
C LYS A 104 -8.14 38.65 -9.07
N LYS A 105 -6.92 39.18 -9.27
CA LYS A 105 -6.66 40.24 -10.26
C LYS A 105 -6.70 39.73 -11.70
N SER A 106 -6.19 38.53 -11.94
CA SER A 106 -6.20 37.86 -13.25
C SER A 106 -7.63 37.58 -13.75
N THR A 107 -8.48 37.01 -12.90
CA THR A 107 -9.88 36.68 -13.26
C THR A 107 -10.75 37.92 -13.48
N SER A 108 -10.51 39.00 -12.74
CA SER A 108 -11.22 40.27 -12.96
C SER A 108 -10.84 40.95 -14.30
N SER A 109 -9.58 40.83 -14.74
CA SER A 109 -9.13 41.37 -16.03
C SER A 109 -9.70 40.59 -17.22
N GLN A 110 -9.81 39.27 -17.11
CA GLN A 110 -10.39 38.43 -18.16
C GLN A 110 -11.90 38.68 -18.34
N HIS A 111 -12.61 38.93 -17.24
CA HIS A 111 -14.06 39.19 -17.29
C HIS A 111 -14.41 40.55 -17.92
N LYS A 112 -13.53 41.56 -17.85
CA LYS A 112 -13.73 42.85 -18.53
C LYS A 112 -13.56 42.73 -20.05
N ASN A 113 -12.52 42.03 -20.51
CA ASN A 113 -12.24 41.88 -21.94
C ASN A 113 -13.35 41.10 -22.67
N ASN A 114 -13.96 40.12 -22.03
CA ASN A 114 -15.09 39.35 -22.61
C ASN A 114 -16.40 40.14 -22.74
N ILE A 115 -16.61 41.16 -21.89
CA ILE A 115 -17.81 42.01 -21.95
C ILE A 115 -17.70 43.04 -23.09
N GLU A 116 -16.51 43.59 -23.34
CA GLU A 116 -16.28 44.51 -24.47
C GLU A 116 -16.37 43.81 -25.83
N SER A 117 -15.88 42.58 -25.95
CA SER A 117 -15.94 41.82 -27.21
C SER A 117 -17.37 41.41 -27.60
N THR A 118 -18.22 41.09 -26.63
CA THR A 118 -19.62 40.69 -26.87
C THR A 118 -20.53 41.88 -27.18
N SER A 119 -20.25 43.06 -26.62
CA SER A 119 -20.99 44.30 -26.91
C SER A 119 -20.73 44.82 -28.33
N SER A 120 -19.50 44.73 -28.83
CA SER A 120 -19.15 45.14 -30.19
C SER A 120 -19.74 44.23 -31.29
N GLN A 121 -19.91 42.93 -31.01
CA GLN A 121 -20.53 42.00 -31.96
C GLN A 121 -22.05 42.21 -32.09
N HIS A 122 -22.72 42.67 -31.02
CA HIS A 122 -24.17 42.86 -31.03
C HIS A 122 -24.61 44.14 -31.78
N LYS A 123 -23.74 45.16 -31.90
CA LYS A 123 -24.02 46.36 -32.70
C LYS A 123 -23.94 46.11 -34.22
N ASN A 124 -22.96 45.32 -34.67
CA ASN A 124 -22.77 45.04 -36.10
C ASN A 124 -23.88 44.14 -36.71
N ASN A 125 -24.54 43.32 -35.88
CA ASN A 125 -25.64 42.46 -36.34
C ASN A 125 -26.99 43.20 -36.47
N ILE A 126 -27.19 44.34 -35.81
CA ILE A 126 -28.46 45.08 -35.87
C ILE A 126 -28.52 45.96 -37.12
N GLU A 127 -27.41 46.57 -37.54
CA GLU A 127 -27.35 47.39 -38.77
C GLU A 127 -27.47 46.58 -40.07
N SER A 128 -27.05 45.32 -40.06
CA SER A 128 -27.12 44.42 -41.22
C SER A 128 -28.53 43.86 -41.47
N THR A 129 -29.41 43.85 -40.47
CA THR A 129 -30.80 43.36 -40.61
C THR A 129 -31.82 44.43 -41.05
N SER A 130 -31.50 45.73 -40.91
CA SER A 130 -32.43 46.82 -41.25
C SER A 130 -32.39 47.24 -42.73
N SER A 131 -31.33 46.88 -43.46
CA SER A 131 -31.10 47.26 -44.85
C SER A 131 -31.68 46.29 -45.89
N GLN A 132 -32.21 45.12 -45.47
CA GLN A 132 -32.74 44.10 -46.39
C GLN A 132 -34.25 44.17 -46.67
N HIS A 133 -35.00 45.06 -46.01
CA HIS A 133 -36.46 45.08 -46.09
C HIS A 133 -37.09 46.07 -47.11
N LYS A 134 -36.32 46.71 -47.99
CA LYS A 134 -36.85 47.72 -48.94
C LYS A 134 -36.92 47.33 -50.42
N ASN A 135 -36.51 46.14 -50.83
CA ASN A 135 -36.57 45.74 -52.25
C ASN A 135 -37.26 44.39 -52.44
N ASN A 136 -38.60 44.34 -52.43
CA ASN A 136 -39.30 43.22 -53.05
C ASN A 136 -40.75 43.54 -53.44
N ILE A 137 -40.92 44.47 -54.36
CA ILE A 137 -42.08 44.47 -55.26
C ILE A 137 -41.50 44.65 -56.65
N GLU A 138 -41.93 43.78 -57.58
CA GLU A 138 -41.67 43.84 -59.03
C GLU A 138 -40.41 43.13 -59.56
N SER A 139 -40.43 41.79 -59.53
CA SER A 139 -39.94 40.94 -60.63
C SER A 139 -40.50 39.53 -60.43
N THR A 140 -41.41 39.10 -61.30
CA THR A 140 -41.94 37.73 -61.32
C THR A 140 -40.90 36.75 -61.88
N ALA A 141 -39.79 36.59 -61.15
CA ALA A 141 -38.87 35.50 -61.34
C ALA A 141 -39.55 34.20 -60.89
N LEU A 142 -40.08 33.43 -61.84
CA LEU A 142 -40.57 32.08 -61.58
C LEU A 142 -39.40 31.24 -61.05
N PHE A 143 -39.60 30.58 -59.91
CA PHE A 143 -38.58 29.70 -59.34
C PHE A 143 -38.61 28.36 -60.06
N VAL A 144 -37.57 28.06 -60.83
CA VAL A 144 -37.48 26.84 -61.64
C VAL A 144 -36.71 25.75 -60.88
N CYS A 145 -37.24 24.53 -60.85
CA CYS A 145 -36.51 23.39 -60.31
C CYS A 145 -35.33 23.02 -61.21
N LYS A 146 -34.09 23.09 -60.70
CA LYS A 146 -32.88 22.76 -61.45
C LYS A 146 -32.82 21.32 -62.01
N TYR A 147 -33.61 20.40 -61.47
CA TYR A 147 -33.53 18.98 -61.81
C TYR A 147 -34.60 18.53 -62.80
N CYS A 148 -35.78 19.16 -62.79
CA CYS A 148 -36.91 18.77 -63.64
C CYS A 148 -37.57 19.94 -64.37
N GLU A 149 -37.00 21.13 -64.25
CA GLU A 149 -37.37 22.37 -64.94
C GLU A 149 -38.82 22.82 -64.72
N ARG A 150 -39.48 22.34 -63.64
CA ARG A 150 -40.82 22.80 -63.28
C ARG A 150 -40.79 24.21 -62.67
N ASN A 151 -41.76 25.04 -63.05
CA ASN A 151 -41.89 26.42 -62.59
C ASN A 151 -42.78 26.51 -61.35
N PHE A 152 -42.36 27.30 -60.37
CA PHE A 152 -43.08 27.51 -59.12
C PHE A 152 -43.26 29.01 -58.84
N LYS A 153 -44.44 29.36 -58.30
CA LYS A 153 -44.78 30.73 -57.90
C LYS A 153 -43.98 31.22 -56.69
N PHE A 154 -43.53 30.30 -55.83
CA PHE A 154 -42.81 30.63 -54.60
C PHE A 154 -41.60 29.72 -54.40
N LYS A 155 -40.51 30.29 -53.87
CA LYS A 155 -39.24 29.60 -53.57
C LYS A 155 -39.46 28.36 -52.68
N GLN A 156 -40.31 28.49 -51.66
CA GLN A 156 -40.68 27.40 -50.74
C GLN A 156 -41.39 26.23 -51.42
N SER A 157 -42.25 26.51 -52.41
CA SER A 157 -42.93 25.47 -53.19
C SER A 157 -41.94 24.70 -54.07
N MET A 158 -40.97 25.41 -54.67
CA MET A 158 -39.88 24.79 -55.43
C MET A 158 -39.01 23.90 -54.53
N TYR A 159 -38.59 24.37 -53.34
CA TYR A 159 -37.80 23.55 -52.41
C TYR A 159 -38.55 22.32 -51.91
N ARG A 160 -39.84 22.45 -51.60
CA ARG A 160 -40.67 21.32 -51.17
C ARG A 160 -40.80 20.28 -52.29
N HIS A 161 -40.93 20.73 -53.54
CA HIS A 161 -40.92 19.85 -54.70
C HIS A 161 -39.58 19.11 -54.85
N ILE A 162 -38.44 19.83 -54.78
CA ILE A 162 -37.11 19.23 -54.84
C ILE A 162 -36.98 18.13 -53.77
N LYS A 163 -37.33 18.45 -52.53
CA LYS A 163 -37.13 17.56 -51.37
C LYS A 163 -38.00 16.30 -51.38
N TYR A 164 -39.27 16.38 -51.76
CA TYR A 164 -40.21 15.29 -51.54
C TYR A 164 -40.83 14.68 -52.80
N SER A 165 -40.74 15.36 -53.95
CA SER A 165 -41.54 14.99 -55.13
C SER A 165 -40.76 14.97 -56.43
N CYS A 166 -39.54 15.52 -56.48
CA CYS A 166 -38.73 15.55 -57.68
C CYS A 166 -38.02 14.20 -57.87
N ILE A 167 -38.45 13.45 -58.89
CA ILE A 167 -37.89 12.13 -59.22
C ILE A 167 -36.42 12.24 -59.64
N LYS A 168 -36.07 13.28 -60.41
CA LYS A 168 -34.70 13.54 -60.90
C LYS A 168 -33.73 14.05 -59.82
N ASN A 169 -34.23 14.50 -58.67
CA ASN A 169 -33.38 14.93 -57.54
C ASN A 169 -32.82 13.73 -56.73
N LYS A 170 -33.50 12.58 -56.72
CA LYS A 170 -33.13 11.43 -55.87
C LYS A 170 -31.78 10.79 -56.21
N THR A 171 -31.30 10.97 -57.44
CA THR A 171 -30.04 10.40 -57.92
C THR A 171 -28.83 11.24 -57.53
N GLU A 172 -28.96 12.57 -57.48
CA GLU A 172 -27.86 13.47 -57.07
C GLU A 172 -27.65 13.49 -55.56
N ASP A 173 -28.73 13.40 -54.76
CA ASP A 173 -28.67 13.36 -53.29
C ASP A 173 -27.86 12.16 -52.79
N LEU A 174 -28.00 10.99 -53.44
CA LEU A 174 -27.22 9.80 -53.11
C LEU A 174 -25.75 9.94 -53.52
N THR A 175 -25.45 10.54 -54.68
CA THR A 175 -24.07 10.79 -55.10
C THR A 175 -23.37 11.82 -54.21
N GLU A 176 -24.09 12.83 -53.74
CA GLU A 176 -23.55 13.84 -52.84
C GLU A 176 -23.32 13.26 -51.44
N LEU A 177 -24.20 12.37 -50.96
CA LEU A 177 -24.00 11.61 -49.74
C LEU A 177 -22.74 10.71 -49.80
N VAL A 178 -22.54 9.97 -50.91
CA VAL A 178 -21.34 9.15 -51.11
C VAL A 178 -20.07 10.02 -51.13
N ARG A 179 -20.12 11.19 -51.78
CA ARG A 179 -18.99 12.13 -51.78
C ARG A 179 -18.68 12.66 -50.39
N LEU A 180 -19.69 13.02 -49.60
CA LEU A 180 -19.53 13.49 -48.22
C LEU A 180 -18.98 12.38 -47.31
N LEU A 181 -19.46 11.14 -47.48
CA LEU A 181 -18.98 9.99 -46.72
C LEU A 181 -17.50 9.69 -47.02
N ASN A 182 -17.09 9.75 -48.28
CA ASN A 182 -15.68 9.59 -48.67
C ASN A 182 -14.80 10.70 -48.11
N ASN A 183 -15.24 11.96 -48.13
CA ASN A 183 -14.52 13.07 -47.48
C ASN A 183 -14.41 12.89 -45.96
N GLN A 184 -15.45 12.34 -45.32
CA GLN A 184 -15.40 12.04 -43.89
C GLN A 184 -14.39 10.92 -43.59
N LEU A 185 -14.38 9.86 -44.39
CA LEU A 185 -13.43 8.75 -44.26
C LEU A 185 -11.98 9.24 -44.45
N GLU A 186 -11.72 10.09 -45.44
CA GLU A 186 -10.40 10.68 -45.69
C GLU A 186 -9.95 11.56 -44.52
N ASN A 187 -10.84 12.41 -43.99
CA ASN A 187 -10.54 13.21 -42.80
C ASN A 187 -10.24 12.34 -41.57
N GLN A 188 -10.96 11.23 -41.38
CA GLN A 188 -10.69 10.28 -40.30
C GLN A 188 -9.33 9.60 -40.47
N GLN A 189 -8.99 9.17 -41.69
CA GLN A 189 -7.67 8.59 -42.00
C GLN A 189 -6.54 9.57 -41.72
N ASN A 190 -6.67 10.83 -42.13
CA ASN A 190 -5.69 11.88 -41.86
C ASN A 190 -5.54 12.17 -40.35
N GLN A 191 -6.63 12.09 -39.57
CA GLN A 191 -6.56 12.23 -38.12
C GLN A 191 -5.82 11.04 -37.46
N LEU A 192 -6.13 9.82 -37.90
CA LEU A 192 -5.46 8.60 -37.44
C LEU A 192 -3.95 8.61 -37.76
N GLU A 193 -3.58 9.06 -38.95
CA GLU A 193 -2.17 9.18 -39.35
C GLU A 193 -1.43 10.20 -38.49
N ASN A 194 -2.02 11.38 -38.25
CA ASN A 194 -1.43 12.39 -37.37
C ASN A 194 -1.27 11.89 -35.92
N GLN A 195 -2.25 11.15 -35.40
CA GLN A 195 -2.16 10.52 -34.07
C GLN A 195 -1.04 9.47 -34.02
N ASN A 196 -0.93 8.61 -35.03
CA ASN A 196 0.14 7.61 -35.12
C ASN A 196 1.52 8.25 -35.20
N ASN A 197 1.68 9.31 -35.98
CA ASN A 197 2.93 10.06 -36.06
C ASN A 197 3.29 10.68 -34.69
N GLN A 198 2.32 11.24 -33.97
CA GLN A 198 2.53 11.75 -32.62
C GLN A 198 2.96 10.64 -31.65
N LEU A 199 2.27 9.50 -31.65
CA LEU A 199 2.63 8.34 -30.83
C LEU A 199 4.05 7.83 -31.13
N GLN A 200 4.46 7.82 -32.41
CA GLN A 200 5.80 7.41 -32.80
C GLN A 200 6.87 8.41 -32.33
N THR A 201 6.57 9.71 -32.31
CA THR A 201 7.50 10.71 -31.75
C THR A 201 7.61 10.58 -30.23
N GLN A 202 6.49 10.32 -29.55
CA GLN A 202 6.48 10.10 -28.10
C GLN A 202 7.23 8.82 -27.73
N SER A 203 7.06 7.71 -28.45
CA SER A 203 7.79 6.47 -28.20
C SER A 203 9.30 6.64 -28.35
N LYS A 204 9.76 7.37 -29.38
CA LYS A 204 11.18 7.73 -29.55
C LYS A 204 11.72 8.60 -28.41
N GLN A 205 10.88 9.47 -27.83
CA GLN A 205 11.27 10.28 -26.67
C GLN A 205 11.36 9.42 -25.40
N ILE A 206 10.45 8.48 -25.19
CA ILE A 206 10.48 7.51 -24.09
C ILE A 206 11.74 6.65 -24.17
N GLU A 207 12.07 6.10 -25.34
CA GLU A 207 13.27 5.29 -25.55
C GLU A 207 14.56 6.07 -25.23
N LYS A 208 14.63 7.35 -25.63
CA LYS A 208 15.74 8.25 -25.28
C LYS A 208 15.83 8.58 -23.79
N LEU A 209 14.71 8.59 -23.07
CA LEU A 209 14.69 8.80 -21.61
C LEU A 209 15.05 7.50 -20.88
N MET A 210 14.58 6.35 -21.36
CA MET A 210 14.97 5.03 -20.83
C MET A 210 16.48 4.80 -20.93
N GLY A 211 17.09 5.04 -22.10
CA GLY A 211 18.54 4.93 -22.26
C GLY A 211 19.35 5.91 -21.38
N LYS A 212 18.76 7.03 -20.93
CA LYS A 212 19.39 7.95 -19.97
C LYS A 212 19.27 7.49 -18.52
N LEU A 213 18.23 6.71 -18.19
CA LEU A 213 18.02 6.16 -16.85
C LEU A 213 18.91 4.95 -16.56
N GLU A 214 19.25 4.16 -17.59
CA GLU A 214 20.12 2.98 -17.45
C GLU A 214 21.58 3.30 -17.08
N ILE A 215 22.06 4.53 -17.28
CA ILE A 215 23.48 4.89 -17.09
C ILE A 215 23.82 5.24 -15.61
N ASN A 216 22.85 5.37 -14.71
CA ASN A 216 23.12 5.78 -13.32
C ASN A 216 23.17 4.64 -12.28
N SER A 217 22.99 3.38 -12.68
CA SER A 217 23.10 2.23 -11.78
C SER A 217 24.46 1.55 -11.91
N SER A 218 25.52 2.24 -11.49
CA SER A 218 26.79 1.62 -11.15
C SER A 218 27.03 1.70 -9.64
N PHE A 219 26.15 1.06 -8.86
CA PHE A 219 26.43 0.71 -7.46
C PHE A 219 25.77 -0.64 -7.10
N ASN A 220 26.64 -1.64 -6.95
CA ASN A 220 26.52 -2.88 -6.19
C ASN A 220 25.40 -3.89 -6.51
N ASN A 221 25.87 -5.09 -6.82
CA ASN A 221 25.14 -6.34 -6.92
C ASN A 221 24.16 -6.56 -5.76
N ASN A 222 22.87 -6.56 -6.07
CA ASN A 222 21.91 -7.54 -5.58
C ASN A 222 20.83 -7.67 -6.65
N THR A 223 20.56 -8.90 -7.08
CA THR A 223 19.48 -9.26 -7.98
C THR A 223 18.15 -8.95 -7.29
N ILE A 224 17.66 -7.71 -7.41
CA ILE A 224 16.27 -7.38 -7.11
C ILE A 224 15.50 -7.67 -8.39
N ASN A 225 14.91 -8.86 -8.45
CA ASN A 225 13.79 -9.10 -9.36
C ASN A 225 12.69 -8.14 -8.96
N ASN A 226 12.60 -6.98 -9.62
CA ASN A 226 11.44 -6.11 -9.53
C ASN A 226 10.27 -6.79 -10.28
N ASN A 227 9.70 -7.82 -9.69
CA ASN A 227 8.34 -8.25 -10.00
C ASN A 227 7.44 -7.15 -9.45
N ASN A 228 6.91 -6.31 -10.34
CA ASN A 228 5.98 -5.25 -9.99
C ASN A 228 4.63 -5.90 -9.64
N ILE A 229 4.52 -6.48 -8.43
CA ILE A 229 3.33 -7.18 -7.97
C ILE A 229 2.21 -6.14 -7.79
N THR A 230 1.16 -6.25 -8.60
CA THR A 230 -0.03 -5.41 -8.47
C THR A 230 -0.99 -6.06 -7.48
N LEU A 231 -1.18 -5.42 -6.32
CA LEU A 231 -2.16 -5.85 -5.32
C LEU A 231 -3.59 -5.81 -5.89
N LEU A 232 -4.38 -6.83 -5.57
CA LEU A 232 -5.82 -6.86 -5.85
C LEU A 232 -6.58 -6.08 -4.79
N ASN A 233 -7.69 -5.45 -5.19
CA ASN A 233 -8.59 -4.86 -4.20
C ASN A 233 -9.16 -5.96 -3.30
N TYR A 234 -9.47 -5.63 -2.06
CA TYR A 234 -10.07 -6.56 -1.10
C TYR A 234 -11.30 -7.29 -1.65
N ASN A 235 -12.16 -6.59 -2.39
CA ASN A 235 -13.38 -7.18 -2.97
C ASN A 235 -13.09 -8.11 -4.17
N ASP A 236 -11.91 -7.96 -4.79
CA ASP A 236 -11.47 -8.71 -5.96
C ASP A 236 -10.44 -9.79 -5.57
N THR A 237 -10.35 -10.14 -4.28
CA THR A 237 -9.37 -11.12 -3.77
C THR A 237 -9.57 -12.46 -4.46
N ASP A 238 -8.49 -13.01 -5.04
CA ASP A 238 -8.53 -14.31 -5.69
C ASP A 238 -8.62 -15.42 -4.63
N VAL A 239 -9.67 -16.24 -4.70
CA VAL A 239 -9.87 -17.40 -3.82
C VAL A 239 -9.79 -18.72 -4.60
N SER A 240 -9.56 -18.65 -5.91
CA SER A 240 -9.57 -19.83 -6.80
C SER A 240 -8.40 -20.79 -6.56
N HIS A 241 -7.34 -20.34 -5.88
CA HIS A 241 -6.20 -21.17 -5.52
C HIS A 241 -6.46 -22.11 -4.35
N LEU A 242 -7.59 -21.96 -3.66
CA LEU A 242 -7.94 -22.81 -2.52
C LEU A 242 -8.34 -24.21 -2.99
N THR A 243 -7.72 -25.22 -2.39
CA THR A 243 -8.06 -26.62 -2.64
C THR A 243 -8.94 -27.19 -1.53
N ASP A 244 -9.68 -28.27 -1.83
CA ASP A 244 -10.47 -29.00 -0.83
C ASP A 244 -9.64 -29.43 0.39
N ASP A 245 -8.37 -29.76 0.17
CA ASP A 245 -7.44 -30.11 1.25
C ASP A 245 -7.10 -28.92 2.15
N ASP A 246 -7.05 -27.69 1.61
CA ASP A 246 -6.86 -26.48 2.40
C ASP A 246 -8.08 -26.21 3.29
N TYR A 247 -9.30 -26.36 2.75
CA TYR A 247 -10.53 -26.25 3.55
C TYR A 247 -10.59 -27.29 4.66
N LYS A 248 -10.31 -28.57 4.35
CA LYS A 248 -10.25 -29.65 5.36
C LYS A 248 -9.23 -29.36 6.46
N LYS A 249 -8.04 -28.84 6.11
CA LYS A 249 -7.01 -28.46 7.10
C LYS A 249 -7.47 -27.33 7.99
N CYS A 250 -8.16 -26.32 7.43
CA CYS A 250 -8.70 -25.20 8.19
C CYS A 250 -9.82 -25.66 9.13
N ILE A 251 -10.80 -26.43 8.65
CA ILE A 251 -11.94 -26.90 9.44
C ILE A 251 -11.49 -27.80 10.61
N LYS A 252 -10.46 -28.63 10.41
CA LYS A 252 -9.85 -29.45 11.49
C LYS A 252 -9.30 -28.62 12.66
N LYS A 253 -9.00 -27.33 12.45
CA LYS A 253 -8.55 -26.41 13.52
C LYS A 253 -9.70 -25.87 14.39
N VAL A 254 -10.96 -26.23 14.11
CA VAL A 254 -12.17 -25.88 14.89
C VAL A 254 -12.27 -24.36 15.13
N CYS A 255 -11.90 -23.87 16.31
CA CYS A 255 -11.94 -22.45 16.69
C CYS A 255 -11.14 -21.55 15.76
N PHE A 256 -10.09 -22.09 15.15
CA PHE A 256 -9.17 -21.36 14.28
C PHE A 256 -9.39 -21.62 12.80
N CYS A 257 -10.56 -22.16 12.41
CA CYS A 257 -10.86 -22.45 11.01
C CYS A 257 -10.84 -21.17 10.15
N VAL A 258 -11.52 -20.13 10.59
CA VAL A 258 -11.56 -18.82 9.92
C VAL A 258 -10.17 -18.16 9.92
N MET A 259 -9.44 -18.24 11.03
CA MET A 259 -8.07 -17.71 11.11
C MET A 259 -7.15 -18.38 10.09
N GLY A 260 -7.19 -19.71 9.97
CA GLY A 260 -6.40 -20.45 8.99
C GLY A 260 -6.77 -20.11 7.54
N LEU A 261 -8.05 -19.81 7.29
CA LEU A 261 -8.50 -19.39 5.97
C LEU A 261 -8.02 -17.97 5.64
N ILE A 262 -8.08 -17.03 6.58
CA ILE A 262 -7.54 -15.68 6.42
C ILE A 262 -6.04 -15.73 6.12
N GLU A 263 -5.29 -16.56 6.84
CA GLU A 263 -3.86 -16.79 6.60
C GLU A 263 -3.59 -17.27 5.16
N LYS A 264 -4.35 -18.25 4.69
CA LYS A 264 -4.20 -18.84 3.35
C LYS A 264 -4.65 -17.94 2.20
N VAL A 265 -5.60 -17.04 2.44
CA VAL A 265 -6.11 -16.13 1.43
C VAL A 265 -5.26 -14.87 1.36
N HIS A 266 -5.06 -14.19 2.50
CA HIS A 266 -4.46 -12.84 2.54
C HIS A 266 -2.98 -12.83 2.91
N PHE A 267 -2.41 -13.93 3.42
CA PHE A 267 -1.01 -13.99 3.86
C PHE A 267 -0.27 -15.17 3.24
N ASN A 268 -0.51 -15.42 1.95
CA ASN A 268 0.14 -16.48 1.19
C ASN A 268 1.33 -15.93 0.36
N PRO A 269 2.59 -16.31 0.67
CA PRO A 269 3.76 -15.89 -0.10
C PRO A 269 3.72 -16.25 -1.59
N ASP A 270 3.00 -17.31 -1.95
CA ASP A 270 2.86 -17.74 -3.36
C ASP A 270 1.84 -16.88 -4.13
N LYS A 271 1.01 -16.10 -3.42
CA LYS A 271 -0.03 -15.22 -3.96
C LYS A 271 0.07 -13.83 -3.34
N PRO A 272 1.16 -13.10 -3.60
CA PRO A 272 1.38 -11.79 -3.01
C PRO A 272 0.34 -10.76 -3.46
N GLU A 273 -0.37 -10.98 -4.57
CA GLU A 273 -1.44 -10.11 -5.07
C GLU A 273 -2.62 -10.01 -4.09
N ASN A 274 -2.85 -11.07 -3.29
CA ASN A 274 -3.93 -11.12 -2.31
C ASN A 274 -3.55 -10.52 -0.95
N MET A 275 -2.31 -10.05 -0.76
CA MET A 275 -1.85 -9.44 0.48
C MET A 275 -2.35 -8.00 0.63
N ASN A 276 -3.67 -7.86 0.63
CA ASN A 276 -4.42 -6.63 0.52
C ASN A 276 -5.04 -6.16 1.87
N VAL A 277 -4.67 -6.81 2.97
CA VAL A 277 -5.13 -6.46 4.33
C VAL A 277 -3.98 -6.61 5.34
N TYR A 278 -3.80 -5.64 6.24
CA TYR A 278 -2.90 -5.77 7.40
C TYR A 278 -3.27 -4.85 8.56
N ILE A 279 -2.66 -5.08 9.72
CA ILE A 279 -2.77 -4.20 10.88
C ILE A 279 -1.44 -3.48 11.08
N SER A 280 -1.47 -2.13 11.01
CA SER A 280 -0.26 -1.30 11.18
C SER A 280 0.17 -1.19 12.64
N ASN A 281 -0.77 -1.17 13.57
CA ASN A 281 -0.51 -1.04 15.00
C ASN A 281 -1.56 -1.80 15.82
N ILE A 282 -1.12 -2.78 16.61
CA ILE A 282 -1.97 -3.62 17.47
C ILE A 282 -2.81 -2.79 18.45
N LYS A 283 -2.31 -1.64 18.92
CA LYS A 283 -3.02 -0.78 19.88
C LYS A 283 -4.10 0.08 19.22
N ASN A 284 -4.05 0.25 17.90
CA ASN A 284 -5.03 1.05 17.19
C ASN A 284 -6.28 0.22 16.91
N LYS A 285 -7.44 0.87 16.91
CA LYS A 285 -8.72 0.25 16.52
C LYS A 285 -8.87 0.08 15.00
N TYR A 286 -7.84 0.42 14.23
CA TYR A 286 -7.92 0.55 12.80
C TYR A 286 -7.06 -0.49 12.09
N MET A 287 -7.52 -0.95 10.94
CA MET A 287 -6.81 -1.85 10.03
C MET A 287 -6.65 -1.20 8.67
N MET A 288 -5.69 -1.67 7.88
CA MET A 288 -5.43 -1.20 6.53
C MET A 288 -6.00 -2.20 5.54
N ILE A 289 -6.83 -1.72 4.61
CA ILE A 289 -7.43 -2.52 3.54
C ILE A 289 -7.10 -1.84 2.21
N TYR A 290 -6.64 -2.61 1.23
CA TYR A 290 -6.35 -2.11 -0.11
C TYR A 290 -7.63 -2.12 -0.96
N GLN A 291 -8.11 -0.94 -1.33
CA GLN A 291 -9.31 -0.74 -2.14
C GLN A 291 -9.15 0.50 -3.02
N ASN A 292 -9.67 0.44 -4.26
CA ASN A 292 -9.56 1.50 -5.25
C ASN A 292 -8.08 1.87 -5.55
N ASN A 293 -7.22 0.86 -5.65
CA ASN A 293 -5.77 0.99 -5.87
C ASN A 293 -5.05 1.83 -4.80
N LYS A 294 -5.61 1.92 -3.59
CA LYS A 294 -5.05 2.68 -2.46
C LYS A 294 -5.27 1.96 -1.14
N TRP A 295 -4.37 2.19 -0.20
CA TRP A 295 -4.51 1.74 1.17
C TRP A 295 -5.46 2.65 1.94
N ASN A 296 -6.58 2.09 2.42
CA ASN A 296 -7.58 2.78 3.20
C ASN A 296 -7.55 2.31 4.66
N LEU A 297 -7.63 3.27 5.59
CA LEU A 297 -7.71 3.00 7.02
C LEU A 297 -9.17 2.74 7.40
N THR A 298 -9.48 1.55 7.89
CA THR A 298 -10.84 1.13 8.26
C THR A 298 -10.92 0.72 9.74
N ASN A 299 -12.14 0.65 10.28
CA ASN A 299 -12.39 0.41 11.71
C ASN A 299 -12.50 -1.11 12.01
N LYS A 300 -12.46 -1.49 13.30
CA LYS A 300 -12.61 -2.87 13.76
C LYS A 300 -13.84 -3.60 13.19
N ASN A 301 -14.93 -2.89 12.89
CA ASN A 301 -16.12 -3.49 12.29
C ASN A 301 -15.83 -4.19 10.95
N GLU A 302 -14.81 -3.78 10.20
CA GLU A 302 -14.40 -4.48 8.97
C GLU A 302 -13.68 -5.80 9.26
N LEU A 303 -13.04 -5.94 10.42
CA LEU A 303 -12.46 -7.22 10.86
C LEU A 303 -13.57 -8.24 11.13
N ASP A 304 -14.66 -7.80 11.76
CA ASP A 304 -15.81 -8.64 12.03
C ASP A 304 -16.47 -9.08 10.71
N ARG A 305 -16.60 -8.17 9.73
CA ARG A 305 -17.07 -8.53 8.37
C ARG A 305 -16.16 -9.51 7.64
N LEU A 306 -14.84 -9.28 7.68
CA LEU A 306 -13.87 -10.20 7.11
C LEU A 306 -14.01 -11.60 7.72
N TYR A 307 -14.27 -11.67 9.02
CA TYR A 307 -14.50 -12.92 9.72
C TYR A 307 -15.77 -13.60 9.21
N ASP A 308 -16.88 -12.87 9.15
CA ASP A 308 -18.18 -13.38 8.66
C ASP A 308 -18.10 -13.85 7.20
N ASP A 309 -17.42 -13.10 6.32
CA ASP A 309 -17.22 -13.45 4.92
C ASP A 309 -16.51 -14.81 4.78
N LYS A 310 -15.47 -15.03 5.59
CA LYS A 310 -14.67 -16.27 5.57
C LYS A 310 -15.39 -17.43 6.24
N GLU A 311 -16.23 -17.17 7.24
CA GLU A 311 -17.12 -18.17 7.83
C GLU A 311 -18.13 -18.67 6.78
N LEU A 312 -18.76 -17.76 6.03
CA LEU A 312 -19.71 -18.10 4.97
C LEU A 312 -19.07 -18.95 3.86
N MET A 313 -17.81 -18.67 3.50
CA MET A 313 -17.07 -19.51 2.56
C MET A 313 -16.87 -20.95 3.06
N ILE A 314 -16.64 -21.14 4.36
CA ILE A 314 -16.50 -22.47 4.96
C ILE A 314 -17.85 -23.19 4.97
N ASP A 315 -18.92 -22.48 5.33
CA ASP A 315 -20.28 -23.03 5.38
C ASP A 315 -20.72 -23.52 4.00
N GLN A 316 -20.56 -22.68 2.96
CA GLN A 316 -20.85 -23.05 1.58
C GLN A 316 -20.04 -24.28 1.13
N TRP A 317 -18.74 -24.33 1.46
CA TRP A 317 -17.90 -25.48 1.09
C TRP A 317 -18.37 -26.78 1.77
N ILE A 318 -18.86 -26.71 3.01
CA ILE A 318 -19.43 -27.86 3.74
C ILE A 318 -20.74 -28.32 3.09
N GLU A 319 -21.62 -27.40 2.70
CA GLU A 319 -22.88 -27.73 2.02
C GLU A 319 -22.66 -28.41 0.66
N GLU A 320 -21.65 -27.97 -0.09
CA GLU A 320 -21.30 -28.51 -1.40
C GLU A 320 -20.64 -29.90 -1.31
N ASN A 321 -19.68 -30.09 -0.39
CA ASN A 321 -18.92 -31.33 -0.25
C ASN A 321 -19.62 -32.42 0.57
N LYS A 322 -20.51 -32.02 1.50
CA LYS A 322 -21.29 -32.92 2.38
C LYS A 322 -20.43 -33.96 3.11
N ASP A 323 -19.24 -33.55 3.56
CA ASP A 323 -18.33 -34.41 4.33
C ASP A 323 -18.78 -34.47 5.81
N PRO A 324 -19.27 -35.63 6.31
CA PRO A 324 -19.79 -35.74 7.66
C PRO A 324 -18.75 -35.53 8.76
N GLU A 325 -17.45 -35.71 8.45
CA GLU A 325 -16.38 -35.47 9.41
C GLU A 325 -16.15 -33.97 9.59
N MET A 326 -16.09 -33.23 8.48
CA MET A 326 -15.90 -31.78 8.51
C MET A 326 -17.11 -31.07 9.12
N GLU A 327 -18.32 -31.55 8.84
CA GLU A 327 -19.56 -31.03 9.44
C GLU A 327 -19.56 -31.15 10.97
N LYS A 328 -19.03 -32.25 11.53
CA LYS A 328 -18.87 -32.40 12.98
C LYS A 328 -17.91 -31.38 13.58
N PHE A 329 -16.78 -31.12 12.91
CA PHE A 329 -15.82 -30.11 13.37
C PHE A 329 -16.40 -28.70 13.28
N PHE A 330 -17.18 -28.42 12.24
CA PHE A 330 -17.85 -27.12 12.07
C PHE A 330 -18.98 -26.90 13.08
N ASN A 331 -19.81 -27.91 13.34
CA ASN A 331 -20.82 -27.85 14.40
C ASN A 331 -20.18 -27.61 15.79
N ARG A 332 -19.05 -28.27 16.06
CA ARG A 332 -18.26 -27.99 17.28
C ARG A 332 -17.75 -26.55 17.33
N TYR A 333 -17.35 -26.00 16.18
CA TYR A 333 -16.99 -24.59 16.07
C TYR A 333 -18.19 -23.67 16.38
N LEU A 334 -19.37 -23.94 15.83
CA LEU A 334 -20.60 -23.18 16.10
C LEU A 334 -21.00 -23.19 17.58
N ASP A 335 -20.78 -24.31 18.28
CA ASP A 335 -21.02 -24.39 19.72
C ASP A 335 -20.03 -23.57 20.54
N LEU A 336 -18.76 -23.52 20.13
CA LEU A 336 -17.72 -22.73 20.79
C LEU A 336 -17.84 -21.24 20.50
N LYS A 337 -18.40 -20.87 19.34
CA LYS A 337 -18.71 -19.48 18.97
C LYS A 337 -19.69 -18.80 19.93
N LYS A 338 -20.56 -19.58 20.60
CA LYS A 338 -21.49 -19.07 21.61
C LYS A 338 -20.79 -18.50 22.85
N ASP A 339 -19.52 -18.84 23.07
CA ASP A 339 -18.71 -18.27 24.15
C ASP A 339 -17.93 -17.04 23.67
N ASP A 340 -18.38 -15.85 24.09
CA ASP A 340 -17.75 -14.57 23.76
C ASP A 340 -16.26 -14.51 24.11
N LYS A 341 -15.82 -15.22 25.16
CA LYS A 341 -14.40 -15.23 25.56
C LYS A 341 -13.54 -15.93 24.52
N THR A 342 -14.01 -17.08 24.02
CA THR A 342 -13.33 -17.83 22.97
C THR A 342 -13.22 -16.99 21.69
N MET A 343 -14.30 -16.29 21.32
CA MET A 343 -14.30 -15.40 20.15
C MET A 343 -13.36 -14.20 20.29
N GLN A 344 -13.28 -13.61 21.48
CA GLN A 344 -12.35 -12.52 21.75
C GLN A 344 -10.89 -13.00 21.65
N MET A 345 -10.57 -14.19 22.16
CA MET A 345 -9.24 -14.79 22.01
C MET A 345 -8.89 -15.04 20.54
N ILE A 346 -9.79 -15.62 19.76
CA ILE A 346 -9.57 -15.85 18.32
C ILE A 346 -9.36 -14.52 17.58
N THR A 347 -10.16 -13.51 17.90
CA THR A 347 -10.05 -12.17 17.30
C THR A 347 -8.68 -11.55 17.58
N ASP A 348 -8.17 -11.70 18.80
CA ASP A 348 -6.85 -11.18 19.17
C ASP A 348 -5.71 -11.95 18.51
N GLU A 349 -5.85 -13.26 18.31
CA GLU A 349 -4.91 -14.08 17.52
C GLU A 349 -4.90 -13.68 16.03
N ILE A 350 -6.06 -13.41 15.43
CA ILE A 350 -6.14 -12.91 14.05
C ILE A 350 -5.42 -11.56 13.93
N LYS A 351 -5.58 -10.67 14.92
CA LYS A 351 -4.87 -9.38 14.90
C LYS A 351 -3.35 -9.57 14.99
N LEU A 352 -2.89 -10.48 15.85
CA LEU A 352 -1.48 -10.82 15.96
C LEU A 352 -0.94 -11.37 14.64
N LEU A 353 -1.68 -12.27 13.98
CA LEU A 353 -1.33 -12.80 12.67
C LEU A 353 -1.19 -11.69 11.62
N MET A 354 -2.19 -10.80 11.53
CA MET A 354 -2.18 -9.66 10.60
C MET A 354 -1.05 -8.67 10.87
N PHE A 355 -0.67 -8.48 12.13
CA PHE A 355 0.43 -7.58 12.49
C PHE A 355 1.78 -8.22 12.21
N ASN A 356 1.97 -9.49 12.57
CA ASN A 356 3.24 -10.20 12.37
C ASN A 356 3.58 -10.35 10.89
N ASN A 357 2.56 -10.56 10.06
CA ASN A 357 2.73 -10.74 8.62
C ASN A 357 2.75 -9.42 7.82
N LYS A 358 2.72 -8.25 8.49
CA LYS A 358 2.81 -6.95 7.80
C LYS A 358 4.13 -6.77 7.03
N ASN A 359 5.21 -7.41 7.49
CA ASN A 359 6.52 -7.37 6.84
C ASN A 359 6.55 -8.11 5.49
N LEU A 360 5.50 -8.85 5.14
CA LEU A 360 5.34 -9.43 3.82
C LEU A 360 4.75 -8.42 2.81
N ILE A 361 4.22 -7.30 3.31
CA ILE A 361 3.51 -6.26 2.55
C ILE A 361 4.32 -4.96 2.49
N GLU A 362 5.00 -4.60 3.60
CA GLU A 362 5.99 -3.50 3.70
C GLU A 362 7.33 -3.89 3.07
#